data_AF-A0A970DYT0-F1
#
_entry.id   AF-A0A970DYT0-F1
#
_cell.length_a   1.000
_cell.length_b   1.000
_cell.length_c   1.000
_cell.angle_alpha   90.00
_cell.angle_beta   90.00
_cell.angle_gamma   90.00
#
_symmetry.space_group_name_H-M   'P 1'
#
loop_
_entity.id
_entity.type
_entity.pdbx_description
1 polymer ?
#
loop_
_entity_poly.entity_id
_entity_poly.type
_entity_poly.pdbx_seq_one_letter_code
_entity_poly.pdbx_strand_id
1 'polypeptide(L)' 'MLPELLPNYREPLVMHDVWGYKHREIAEWLNLTVSGSKTRVQRARKQLRAALEWCCDFELDFYGNIVDYQPKGDPQCLC' A
#
# COMPACT_ATOMS: atom_id res chain seq x y z
N MET A 1 2.98 10.78 -2.58
CA MET A 1 2.65 9.55 -1.84
C MET A 1 2.18 8.37 -2.71
N LEU A 2 1.10 8.44 -3.52
CA LEU A 2 0.78 7.39 -4.52
C LEU A 2 1.53 7.42 -5.88
N PRO A 3 2.20 8.51 -6.33
CA PRO A 3 2.86 8.57 -7.64
C PRO A 3 3.92 7.50 -7.91
N GLU A 4 4.60 7.00 -6.87
CA GLU A 4 5.75 6.10 -7.00
C GLU A 4 5.37 4.63 -7.24
N LEU A 5 4.13 4.23 -6.95
CA LEU A 5 3.68 2.89 -7.33
C LEU A 5 3.46 2.86 -8.85
N LEU A 6 4.09 1.89 -9.50
CA LEU A 6 3.78 1.53 -10.88
C LEU A 6 2.26 1.29 -11.02
N PRO A 7 1.63 1.71 -12.14
CA PRO A 7 0.18 1.64 -12.31
C PRO A 7 -0.42 0.25 -12.05
N ASN A 8 0.30 -0.79 -12.45
CA ASN A 8 -0.07 -2.21 -12.26
C ASN A 8 -0.15 -2.66 -10.79
N TYR A 9 0.42 -1.90 -9.85
CA TYR A 9 0.33 -2.14 -8.41
C TYR A 9 -0.63 -1.18 -7.71
N ARG A 10 -0.73 0.07 -8.19
CA ARG A 10 -1.62 1.08 -7.62
C ARG A 10 -3.08 0.66 -7.71
N GLU A 11 -3.52 0.26 -8.90
CA GLU A 11 -4.92 -0.06 -9.17
C GLU A 11 -5.47 -1.20 -8.30
N PRO A 12 -4.85 -2.39 -8.24
CA PRO A 12 -5.34 -3.46 -7.36
C PRO A 12 -5.26 -3.10 -5.87
N LEU A 13 -4.30 -2.25 -5.46
CA LEU A 13 -4.22 -1.77 -4.08
C LEU A 13 -5.41 -0.88 -3.73
N VAL A 14 -5.73 0.11 -4.57
CA VAL A 14 -6.85 1.03 -4.32
C VAL A 14 -8.17 0.27 -4.33
N MET A 15 -8.38 -0.62 -5.30
CA MET A 15 -9.58 -1.45 -5.35
C MET A 15 -9.75 -2.28 -4.07
N HIS A 16 -8.69 -2.90 -3.57
CA HIS A 16 -8.79 -3.75 -2.39
C HIS A 16 -8.87 -2.95 -1.07
N ASP A 17 -7.91 -2.06 -0.82
CA ASP A 17 -7.70 -1.44 0.50
C ASP A 17 -8.53 -0.16 0.69
N VAL A 18 -8.92 0.52 -0.39
CA VAL A 18 -9.72 1.75 -0.31
C VAL A 18 -11.19 1.47 -0.62
N TRP A 19 -11.47 0.67 -1.65
CA TRP A 19 -12.84 0.41 -2.10
C TRP A 19 -13.41 -0.92 -1.61
N GLY A 20 -12.60 -1.80 -1.01
CA GLY A 20 -13.08 -3.04 -0.39
C GLY A 20 -13.41 -4.18 -1.36
N TYR A 21 -12.97 -4.11 -2.62
CA TYR A 21 -13.17 -5.21 -3.57
C TYR A 21 -12.41 -6.47 -3.14
N LYS A 22 -13.03 -7.64 -3.32
CA LYS A 22 -12.39 -8.93 -3.08
C LYS A 22 -11.41 -9.25 -4.22
N HIS A 23 -10.36 -10.02 -3.92
CA HIS A 23 -9.36 -10.43 -4.91
C HIS A 23 -9.93 -11.13 -6.15
N ARG A 24 -11.08 -11.81 -6.02
CA ARG A 24 -11.78 -12.42 -7.18
C ARG A 24 -12.33 -11.35 -8.12
N GLU A 25 -12.99 -10.34 -7.59
CA GLU A 25 -13.55 -9.24 -8.38
C GLU A 25 -12.42 -8.47 -9.07
N ILE A 26 -11.34 -8.15 -8.34
CA ILE A 26 -10.16 -7.48 -8.90
C ILE A 26 -9.52 -8.31 -10.01
N ALA A 27 -9.45 -9.63 -9.83
CA ALA A 27 -8.90 -10.54 -10.83
C ALA A 27 -9.74 -10.53 -12.12
N GLU A 28 -11.07 -10.53 -12.00
CA GLU A 28 -11.99 -10.43 -13.14
C GLU A 28 -11.86 -9.07 -13.85
N TRP A 29 -11.88 -7.95 -13.10
CA TRP A 29 -11.79 -6.60 -13.65
C TRP A 29 -10.45 -6.29 -14.34
N LEU A 30 -9.33 -6.77 -13.78
CA LEU A 30 -7.98 -6.47 -14.28
C LEU A 30 -7.38 -7.58 -15.15
N ASN A 31 -8.17 -8.60 -15.51
CA ASN A 31 -7.72 -9.79 -16.24
C ASN A 31 -6.48 -10.45 -15.61
N LEU A 32 -6.57 -10.72 -14.30
CA LEU A 32 -5.53 -11.38 -13.52
C LEU A 32 -6.02 -12.72 -13.00
N THR A 33 -5.08 -13.53 -12.52
CA THR A 33 -5.43 -14.60 -11.59
C THR A 33 -5.69 -14.01 -10.20
N VAL A 34 -6.48 -14.71 -9.38
CA VAL A 34 -6.68 -14.35 -7.96
C VAL A 34 -5.34 -14.28 -7.20
N SER A 35 -4.42 -15.20 -7.49
CA SER A 35 -3.05 -15.17 -6.94
C SER A 35 -2.24 -13.97 -7.44
N GLY A 36 -2.46 -13.55 -8.68
CA GLY A 36 -1.90 -12.33 -9.26
C GLY A 36 -2.40 -11.07 -8.55
N SER A 37 -3.71 -10.97 -8.29
CA SER A 37 -4.30 -9.87 -7.50
C SER A 37 -3.66 -9.79 -6.10
N LYS A 38 -3.62 -10.91 -5.36
CA LYS A 38 -2.98 -10.99 -4.04
C LYS A 38 -1.52 -10.52 -4.05
N THR A 39 -0.74 -11.00 -5.03
CA THR A 39 0.69 -10.66 -5.16
C THR A 39 0.88 -9.17 -5.45
N ARG A 40 0.06 -8.60 -6.33
CA ARG A 40 0.14 -7.18 -6.67
C ARG A 40 -0.23 -6.30 -5.48
N VAL A 41 -1.32 -6.61 -4.76
CA VAL A 41 -1.69 -5.89 -3.52
C VAL A 41 -0.59 -5.98 -2.47
N GLN A 42 -0.03 -7.17 -2.25
CA GLN A 42 1.05 -7.34 -1.27
C GLN A 42 2.31 -6.54 -1.62
N ARG A 43 2.73 -6.55 -2.89
CA ARG A 43 3.87 -5.74 -3.36
C ARG A 43 3.59 -4.24 -3.29
N ALA A 44 2.36 -3.84 -3.61
CA ALA A 44 1.91 -2.46 -3.53
C ALA A 44 1.99 -1.94 -2.08
N ARG A 45 1.52 -2.70 -1.09
CA ARG A 45 1.65 -2.36 0.33
C ARG A 45 3.10 -2.22 0.77
N LYS A 46 4.00 -3.10 0.31
CA LYS A 46 5.43 -3.00 0.62
C LYS A 46 6.07 -1.73 0.05
N GLN A 47 5.75 -1.38 -1.19
CA GLN A 47 6.25 -0.14 -1.80
C GLN A 47 5.70 1.10 -1.10
N LEU A 48 4.39 1.11 -0.79
CA LEU A 48 3.77 2.20 -0.05
C LEU A 48 4.42 2.37 1.33
N ARG A 49 4.62 1.26 2.05
CA ARG A 49 5.31 1.28 3.35
C ARG A 49 6.71 1.86 3.25
N ALA A 50 7.51 1.41 2.28
CA ALA A 50 8.87 1.93 2.09
C ALA A 50 8.88 3.43 1.76
N ALA A 51 7.95 3.90 0.93
CA ALA A 51 7.81 5.32 0.60
C ALA A 51 7.40 6.16 1.82
N LEU A 52 6.50 5.63 2.67
CA LEU A 52 6.09 6.28 3.91
C LEU A 52 7.21 6.32 4.94
N GLU A 53 7.95 5.22 5.10
CA GLU A 53 9.10 5.11 6.01
C GLU A 53 10.26 6.03 5.63
N TRP A 54 10.31 6.51 4.38
CA TRP A 54 11.27 7.54 3.98
C TRP A 54 11.03 8.87 4.70
N CYS A 55 9.77 9.22 4.96
CA CYS A 55 9.37 10.49 5.59
C CYS A 55 8.94 10.36 7.06
N CYS A 56 8.49 9.17 7.48
CA CYS A 56 7.85 8.96 8.77
C CYS A 56 8.56 7.84 9.53
N ASP A 57 8.70 8.01 10.83
CA ASP A 57 8.95 6.89 11.74
C ASP A 57 7.61 6.40 12.28
N PHE A 58 7.41 5.08 12.23
CA PHE A 58 6.20 4.42 12.70
C PHE A 58 6.50 3.61 13.95
N GLU A 59 5.71 3.80 14.99
CA GLU A 59 5.64 2.87 16.11
C GLU A 59 4.64 1.78 15.77
N LEU A 60 5.03 0.52 15.99
CA LEU A 60 4.19 -0.64 15.72
C LEU A 60 3.92 -1.42 17.01
N ASP A 61 2.72 -2.00 17.11
CA ASP A 61 2.45 -3.02 18.12
C ASP A 61 3.11 -4.38 17.75
N PHE A 62 2.95 -5.37 18.63
CA PHE A 62 3.46 -6.73 18.43
C PHE A 62 2.87 -7.44 17.19
N TYR A 63 1.71 -7.01 16.71
CA TYR A 63 1.04 -7.57 15.52
C TYR A 63 1.43 -6.83 14.24
N GLY A 64 2.22 -5.75 14.34
CA GLY A 64 2.64 -4.92 13.22
C GLY A 64 1.64 -3.84 12.82
N ASN A 65 0.63 -3.55 13.65
CA ASN A 65 -0.28 -2.41 13.45
C ASN A 65 0.40 -1.11 13.85
N ILE A 66 0.11 -0.03 13.14
CA ILE A 66 0.62 1.31 13.47
C ILE A 66 -0.09 1.81 14.73
N VAL A 67 0.69 2.15 15.76
CA VAL A 67 0.19 2.74 17.01
C VAL A 67 0.47 4.24 17.11
N ASP A 68 1.57 4.69 16.53
CA ASP A 68 1.90 6.12 16.37
C ASP A 68 2.76 6.37 15.13
N TYR A 69 2.85 7.62 14.70
CA TYR A 69 3.76 8.04 13.64
C TYR A 69 4.33 9.44 13.91
N GLN A 70 5.60 9.63 13.59
CA GLN A 70 6.30 10.92 13.73
C GLN A 70 6.99 11.30 12.41
N PRO A 71 6.84 12.55 11.95
CA PRO A 71 7.62 13.06 10.82
C PRO A 71 9.11 13.08 11.16
N LYS A 72 9.97 12.71 10.20
CA LYS A 72 11.44 12.77 10.36
C LYS A 72 12.03 14.19 10.40
N GLY A 73 11.18 15.22 10.37
CA GLY A 73 11.58 16.63 10.46
C GLY A 73 12.03 17.26 9.15
N ASP A 74 11.89 16.57 8.01
CA ASP A 74 12.12 17.16 6.69
C ASP A 74 10.89 18.01 6.28
N PRO A 75 11.04 19.34 6.02
CA PRO A 75 9.94 20.21 5.59
C PRO A 75 9.30 19.80 4.25
N GLN A 76 9.99 18.99 3.43
CA GLN A 76 9.47 18.46 2.16
C GLN A 76 8.69 17.15 2.33
N CYS A 77 8.74 16.56 3.52
CA CYS A 77 7.97 15.37 3.85
C CYS A 77 6.60 15.76 4.41
N LEU A 78 5.54 15.32 3.73
CA LEU A 78 4.19 15.29 4.25
C LEU A 78 3.86 13.84 4.59
N CYS A 79 3.72 13.57 5.88
CA CYS A 79 3.27 12.29 6.43
C CYS A 79 1.77 12.11 6.24
#